data_AF-A0A7C5VQW3-F1
#
_entry.id   AF-A0A7C5VQW3-F1
#
_cell.length_a   1.000
_cell.length_b   1.000
_cell.length_c   1.000
_cell.angle_alpha   90.00
_cell.angle_beta   90.00
_cell.angle_gamma   90.00
#
_symmetry.space_group_name_H-M   'P 1'
#
loop_
_entity.id
_entity.type
_entity.pdbx_description
1 polymer ?
#
loop_
_entity_poly.entity_id
_entity_poly.type
_entity_poly.pdbx_seq_one_letter_code
_entity_poly.pdbx_strand_id
1 'polypeptide(L)'
;MKEYQVIGGEGRIVTYTRSFINIEGKPANPPVTWVFVKFDGVDGGLLHLLDPSINPQTGMRVRPVFREQRIGSILDIKWFTAV
;
A
#
# COMPACT_ATOMS: atom_id res chain seq x y z
N MET A 1 20.05 21.26 3.83
CA MET A 1 18.58 21.29 3.70
C MET A 1 18.10 19.91 3.27
N LYS A 2 16.93 19.45 3.70
CA LYS A 2 16.32 18.25 3.11
C LYS A 2 15.54 18.71 1.88
N GLU A 3 15.94 18.26 0.70
CA GLU A 3 15.19 18.46 -0.53
C GLU A 3 14.09 17.40 -0.62
N TYR A 4 12.87 17.83 -0.91
CA TYR A 4 11.72 16.94 -1.10
C TYR A 4 11.19 17.12 -2.52
N GLN A 5 10.82 16.01 -3.15
CA GLN A 5 10.23 16.00 -4.48
C GLN A 5 8.83 15.38 -4.43
N VAL A 6 7.87 16.01 -5.12
CA VAL A 6 6.53 15.45 -5.30
C VAL A 6 6.58 14.37 -6.39
N ILE A 7 5.95 13.24 -6.12
CA ILE A 7 5.82 12.12 -7.06
C ILE A 7 4.37 11.96 -7.52
N GLY A 8 4.13 11.24 -8.62
CA GLY A 8 2.81 11.09 -9.23
C GLY A 8 1.73 10.38 -8.38
N GLY A 9 2.10 9.80 -7.23
CA GLY A 9 1.16 9.18 -6.28
C GLY A 9 0.67 7.77 -6.67
N GLU A 10 0.76 7.41 -7.95
CA GLU A 10 0.58 6.03 -8.41
C GLU A 10 1.88 5.22 -8.33
N GLY A 11 1.74 3.93 -8.08
CA GLY A 11 2.84 2.99 -8.07
C GLY A 11 2.47 1.65 -8.68
N ARG A 12 3.36 0.67 -8.52
CA ARG A 12 3.19 -0.68 -9.04
C ARG A 12 3.46 -1.72 -7.97
N ILE A 13 2.61 -2.73 -7.88
CA ILE A 13 2.85 -3.90 -7.02
C ILE A 13 4.07 -4.65 -7.57
N VAL A 14 5.13 -4.76 -6.76
CA VAL A 14 6.31 -5.57 -7.09
C VAL A 14 6.19 -6.98 -6.51
N THR A 15 5.69 -7.10 -5.29
CA THR A 15 5.39 -8.38 -4.65
C THR A 15 4.25 -8.22 -3.67
N TYR A 16 3.61 -9.33 -3.30
CA TYR A 16 2.49 -9.35 -2.38
C TYR A 16 2.42 -10.68 -1.63
N THR A 17 1.71 -10.68 -0.51
CA THR A 17 1.39 -11.88 0.24
C THR A 17 0.01 -11.76 0.91
N ARG A 18 -0.63 -12.91 1.15
CA ARG A 18 -1.85 -12.99 1.96
C ARG A 18 -1.46 -13.45 3.37
N SER A 19 -1.83 -12.65 4.36
CA SER A 19 -1.60 -12.97 5.77
C SER A 19 -2.91 -13.29 6.46
N PHE A 20 -2.95 -14.43 7.16
CA PHE A 20 -4.05 -14.83 8.04
C PHE A 20 -3.92 -14.21 9.44
N ILE A 21 -2.90 -13.37 9.65
CA ILE A 21 -2.67 -12.61 10.88
C ILE A 21 -2.61 -11.11 10.53
N ASN A 22 -3.37 -10.29 11.25
CA ASN A 22 -3.39 -8.85 11.05
C ASN A 22 -2.17 -8.16 11.71
N ILE A 23 -2.03 -6.84 11.53
CA ILE A 23 -0.93 -6.06 12.11
C ILE A 23 -0.88 -6.07 13.65
N GLU A 24 -1.99 -6.39 14.31
CA GLU A 24 -2.10 -6.51 15.77
C GLU A 24 -1.74 -7.92 16.26
N GLY A 25 -1.36 -8.84 15.37
CA GLY A 25 -1.05 -10.23 15.72
C GLY A 25 -2.28 -11.12 15.91
N LYS A 26 -3.49 -10.66 15.56
CA LYS A 26 -4.74 -11.41 15.70
C LYS A 26 -5.12 -12.14 14.41
N PRO A 27 -5.86 -13.26 14.48
CA PRO A 27 -6.41 -13.91 13.29
C PRO A 27 -7.20 -12.94 12.41
N ALA A 28 -6.94 -12.99 11.11
CA ALA A 28 -7.62 -12.21 10.08
C ALA A 28 -8.48 -13.15 9.22
N ASN A 29 -9.80 -12.95 9.27
CA ASN A 29 -10.76 -13.65 8.42
C ASN A 29 -11.78 -12.63 7.86
N PRO A 30 -11.75 -12.31 6.56
CA PRO A 30 -10.85 -12.87 5.54
C PRO A 30 -9.37 -12.45 5.73
N PRO A 31 -8.42 -13.15 5.09
CA PRO A 31 -7.00 -12.78 5.14
C PRO A 31 -6.75 -11.38 4.61
N VAL A 32 -5.79 -10.67 5.20
CA VAL A 32 -5.34 -9.37 4.68
C VAL A 32 -4.30 -9.57 3.59
N THR A 33 -4.32 -8.70 2.57
CA THR A 33 -3.30 -8.72 1.51
C THR A 33 -2.31 -7.59 1.72
N TRP A 34 -1.04 -7.94 1.86
CA TRP A 34 0.07 -7.01 1.92
C TRP A 34 0.70 -6.87 0.54
N VAL A 35 1.01 -5.64 0.13
CA VAL A 35 1.66 -5.31 -1.15
C VAL A 35 2.88 -4.44 -0.90
N PHE A 36 3.96 -4.72 -1.62
CA PHE A 36 5.09 -3.81 -1.74
C PHE A 36 4.96 -3.02 -3.04
N VAL A 37 4.77 -1.71 -2.92
CA VAL A 37 4.49 -0.79 -4.02
C VAL A 37 5.73 0.07 -4.29
N LYS A 38 6.24 0.03 -5.52
CA LYS A 38 7.29 0.95 -6.00
C LYS A 38 6.67 2.09 -6.80
N PHE A 39 7.30 3.26 -6.74
CA PHE A 39 6.88 4.46 -7.46
C PHE A 39 7.90 4.81 -8.54
N ASP A 40 7.43 5.42 -9.62
CA ASP A 40 8.30 5.82 -10.73
C ASP A 40 9.31 6.88 -10.26
N GLY A 41 10.59 6.68 -10.56
CA GLY A 41 11.67 7.58 -10.14
C GLY A 41 12.07 7.50 -8.66
N VAL A 42 11.53 6.54 -7.89
CA VAL A 42 11.80 6.39 -6.45
C VAL A 42 12.56 5.10 -6.17
N ASP A 43 13.69 5.24 -5.47
CA ASP A 43 14.35 4.10 -4.84
C ASP A 43 13.60 3.65 -3.59
N GLY A 44 13.43 2.33 -3.44
CA GLY A 44 12.59 1.75 -2.40
C GLY A 44 11.11 1.69 -2.78
N GLY A 45 10.24 1.71 -1.77
CA GLY A 45 8.79 1.54 -1.93
C GLY A 45 8.08 1.48 -0.59
N LEU A 46 6.75 1.30 -0.64
CA LEU A 46 5.91 1.19 0.55
C LEU A 46 5.32 -0.21 0.66
N LEU A 47 5.49 -0.84 1.82
CA LEU A 47 4.75 -2.03 2.22
C LEU A 47 3.45 -1.58 2.88
N HIS A 48 2.29 -1.98 2.34
CA HIS A 48 1.01 -1.61 2.91
C HIS A 48 -0.13 -2.56 2.53
N LEU A 49 -1.32 -2.32 3.06
CA LEU A 49 -2.53 -3.10 2.75
C LEU A 49 -3.03 -2.82 1.33
N LEU A 50 -3.54 -3.85 0.67
CA LEU A 50 -4.35 -3.75 -0.53
C LEU A 50 -5.83 -3.73 -0.17
N ASP A 51 -6.62 -3.03 -0.98
CA ASP A 51 -8.08 -3.07 -0.98
C ASP A 51 -8.57 -4.53 -1.03
N PRO A 52 -9.39 -4.97 -0.06
CA PRO A 52 -9.84 -6.37 0.03
C PRO A 52 -10.73 -6.80 -1.15
N SER A 53 -11.24 -5.86 -1.96
CA SER A 53 -12.00 -6.16 -3.18
C SER A 53 -11.12 -6.50 -4.39
N ILE A 54 -9.79 -6.30 -4.29
CA ILE A 54 -8.86 -6.46 -5.39
C ILE A 54 -8.04 -7.75 -5.24
N ASN A 55 -7.93 -8.51 -6.32
CA ASN A 55 -7.01 -9.64 -6.39
C ASN A 55 -5.61 -9.15 -6.85
N PRO A 56 -4.55 -9.29 -6.03
CA PRO A 56 -3.24 -8.74 -6.36
C PRO A 56 -2.60 -9.42 -7.57
N GLN A 57 -1.85 -8.65 -8.37
CA GLN A 57 -0.94 -9.16 -9.40
C GLN A 57 0.35 -8.34 -9.41
N THR A 58 1.49 -9.00 -9.57
CA THR A 58 2.76 -8.32 -9.81
C THR A 58 2.67 -7.53 -11.10
N GLY A 59 3.11 -6.27 -11.07
CA GLY A 59 3.00 -5.36 -12.21
C GLY A 59 1.72 -4.52 -12.22
N MET A 60 0.73 -4.80 -11.37
CA MET A 60 -0.51 -4.03 -11.29
C MET A 60 -0.25 -2.60 -10.83
N ARG A 61 -0.86 -1.62 -11.52
CA ARG A 61 -0.86 -0.21 -11.13
C ARG A 61 -1.84 0.02 -9.99
N VAL A 62 -1.39 0.75 -8.99
CA VAL A 62 -2.18 1.05 -7.78
C VAL A 62 -1.99 2.50 -7.34
N ARG A 63 -2.98 3.00 -6.60
CA ARG A 63 -2.95 4.33 -5.97
C ARG A 63 -3.38 4.25 -4.50
N PRO A 64 -2.86 5.12 -3.63
CA PRO A 64 -3.25 5.14 -2.23
C PRO A 64 -4.67 5.72 -2.08
N VAL A 65 -5.46 5.09 -1.21
CA VAL A 65 -6.68 5.67 -0.67
C VAL A 65 -6.35 6.19 0.72
N PHE A 66 -6.48 7.49 0.93
CA PHE A 66 -6.23 8.10 2.24
C PHE A 66 -7.49 8.04 3.13
N ARG A 67 -7.28 7.92 4.44
CA ARG A 67 -8.33 8.13 5.44
C ARG A 67 -8.73 9.62 5.47
N GLU A 68 -9.96 9.89 5.91
CA GLU A 68 -10.47 11.27 6.00
C GLU A 68 -9.66 12.13 6.97
N GLN A 69 -9.35 11.57 8.15
CA GLN A 69 -8.47 12.19 9.13
C GLN A 69 -7.04 11.71 8.94
N ARG A 70 -6.13 12.66 8.77
CA ARG A 70 -4.70 12.42 8.51
C ARG A 70 -3.86 13.13 9.56
N ILE A 71 -2.88 12.42 10.11
CA ILE A 71 -2.01 12.91 11.19
C ILE A 71 -0.52 12.87 10.84
N GLY A 72 -0.18 12.60 9.58
CA GLY A 72 1.18 12.43 9.10
C GLY A 72 1.75 11.03 9.35
N SER A 73 0.89 10.02 9.60
CA SER A 73 1.29 8.62 9.78
C SER A 73 1.25 7.87 8.45
N ILE A 74 2.08 6.85 8.27
CA ILE A 74 1.92 5.91 7.14
C ILE A 74 0.53 5.24 7.14
N LEU A 75 -0.09 5.12 8.31
CA LEU A 75 -1.44 4.59 8.49
C LEU A 75 -2.55 5.55 8.05
N ASP A 76 -2.20 6.79 7.66
CA ASP A 76 -3.12 7.70 6.98
C ASP A 76 -3.51 7.14 5.60
N ILE A 77 -2.65 6.31 5.01
CA ILE A 77 -3.04 5.48 3.87
C ILE A 77 -3.94 4.37 4.41
N LYS A 78 -5.19 4.33 3.98
CA LYS A 78 -6.14 3.26 4.32
C LYS A 78 -5.71 1.94 3.69
N TRP A 79 -5.43 1.98 2.38
CA TRP A 79 -4.91 0.88 1.56
C TRP A 79 -4.49 1.42 0.19
N PHE A 80 -3.83 0.59 -0.62
CA PHE A 80 -3.74 0.78 -2.06
C PHE A 80 -4.94 0.13 -2.76
N THR A 81 -5.42 0.73 -3.84
CA THR A 81 -6.45 0.13 -4.71
C THR A 81 -5.99 0.21 -6.17
N ALA A 82 -6.62 -0.56 -7.06
CA ALA A 82 -6.31 -0.51 -8.48
C ALA A 82 -6.55 0.91 -9.02
N VAL A 83 -5.69 1.34 -9.96
CA VAL A 83 -5.90 2.58 -10.72
C VAL A 83 -7.09 2.41 -11.66
#